data_AF-A0A3M1A9Q6-F1
#
_entry.id   AF-A0A3M1A9Q6-F1
#
_cell.length_a   1.000
_cell.length_b   1.000
_cell.length_c   1.000
_cell.angle_alpha   90.00
_cell.angle_beta   90.00
_cell.angle_gamma   90.00
#
_symmetry.space_group_name_H-M   'P 1'
#
loop_
_entity.id
_entity.type
_entity.pdbx_description
1 polymer ?
#
loop_
_entity_poly.entity_id
_entity_poly.type
_entity_poly.pdbx_seq_one_letter_code
_entity_poly.pdbx_strand_id
1 'polypeptide(L)'
;MPISDNPFFYNPALFALVNHARLNLVDVRVRFNQAFFDQLKFYLNHKTKLDNADTLSATQQNQLYSDALREAQKLANVILDGPLPVNYVSRNFGLGFFSQANLKYEIFAGAAGLPLLNVALQADAVFMVAYANALAGLLPHPVAFGITGKYLIRGQTQKTKTLSGLSSDEEFEVYNARAFSVDLGLLYPLKRNLHLAMAFYDLNSPSLNWQVNVSHPTTLAPPNQIKRSMRMGLAY
;
A
#
# COMPACT_ATOMS: atom_id res chain seq x y z
N MET A 1 -0.94 2.39 -3.75
CA MET A 1 -2.36 2.29 -4.22
C MET A 1 -3.23 2.78 -3.07
N PRO A 2 -4.26 3.62 -3.28
CA PRO A 2 -5.04 4.15 -2.17
C PRO A 2 -5.73 3.01 -1.42
N ILE A 3 -5.58 3.07 -0.09
CA ILE A 3 -6.13 2.17 0.93
C ILE A 3 -7.55 1.72 0.53
N SER A 4 -7.76 0.40 0.51
CA SER A 4 -9.02 -0.27 0.16
C SER A 4 -10.16 0.00 1.13
N ASP A 5 -9.87 0.57 2.29
CA ASP A 5 -10.76 0.41 3.46
C ASP A 5 -11.82 1.52 3.57
N ASN A 6 -11.77 2.56 2.73
CA ASN A 6 -12.89 3.47 2.55
C ASN A 6 -12.82 4.17 1.17
N PRO A 7 -13.74 3.90 0.23
CA PRO A 7 -13.75 4.51 -1.09
C PRO A 7 -13.92 6.04 -1.05
N PHE A 8 -14.36 6.59 0.09
CA PHE A 8 -14.60 8.01 0.32
C PHE A 8 -13.46 8.74 1.04
N PHE A 9 -12.54 8.05 1.72
CA PHE A 9 -11.48 8.72 2.50
C PHE A 9 -10.56 9.62 1.64
N TYR A 10 -10.54 9.41 0.32
CA TYR A 10 -9.82 10.23 -0.65
C TYR A 10 -10.73 10.94 -1.67
N ASN A 11 -12.04 11.09 -1.44
CA ASN A 11 -12.87 11.90 -2.35
C ASN A 11 -12.61 13.40 -2.08
N PRO A 12 -12.02 14.15 -3.03
CA PRO A 12 -11.72 15.55 -2.83
C PRO A 12 -12.96 16.40 -2.53
N ALA A 13 -14.14 16.03 -3.03
CA ALA A 13 -15.39 16.78 -2.79
C ALA A 13 -15.81 16.80 -1.31
N LEU A 14 -15.34 15.87 -0.47
CA LEU A 14 -15.64 15.88 0.96
C LEU A 14 -15.05 17.10 1.69
N PHE A 15 -14.01 17.75 1.15
CA PHE A 15 -13.46 18.96 1.76
C PHE A 15 -14.47 20.12 1.76
N ALA A 16 -15.48 20.10 0.88
CA ALA A 16 -16.56 21.09 0.88
C ALA A 16 -17.49 20.94 2.11
N LEU A 17 -17.48 19.79 2.79
CA LEU A 17 -18.26 19.55 4.00
C LEU A 17 -17.53 19.96 5.29
N VAL A 18 -16.25 20.33 5.21
CA VAL A 18 -15.44 20.65 6.38
C VAL A 18 -15.70 22.08 6.84
N ASN A 19 -16.36 22.21 8.00
CA ASN A 19 -16.75 23.50 8.56
C ASN A 19 -15.67 24.18 9.41
N HIS A 20 -14.68 23.42 9.88
CA HIS A 20 -13.62 23.93 10.76
C HIS A 20 -12.26 23.41 10.31
N ALA A 21 -11.23 24.24 10.47
CA ALA A 21 -9.87 23.82 10.19
C ALA A 21 -9.48 22.62 11.07
N ARG A 22 -8.85 21.61 10.48
CA ARG A 22 -8.34 20.43 11.20
C ARG A 22 -6.90 20.20 10.84
N LEU A 23 -6.10 19.88 11.85
CA LEU A 23 -4.71 19.45 11.74
C LEU A 23 -4.61 18.06 12.38
N ASN A 24 -4.21 17.07 11.61
CA ASN A 24 -3.89 15.74 12.12
C ASN A 24 -2.36 15.58 12.08
N LEU A 25 -1.74 15.21 13.20
CA LEU A 25 -0.28 15.26 13.34
C LEU A 25 0.40 13.88 13.23
N VAL A 26 -0.14 12.82 13.85
CA VAL A 26 0.48 11.48 13.78
C VAL A 26 -0.57 10.38 14.07
N ASP A 27 -0.68 9.39 13.19
CA ASP A 27 -1.26 8.06 13.50
C ASP A 27 -0.49 7.02 12.66
N VAL A 28 0.13 6.04 13.30
CA VAL A 28 0.88 5.00 12.59
C VAL A 28 0.04 3.75 12.59
N ARG A 29 -0.33 3.26 11.40
CA ARG A 29 -1.14 2.04 11.25
C ARG A 29 -0.32 0.93 10.65
N VAL A 30 -0.23 -0.18 11.37
CA VAL A 30 0.36 -1.41 10.86
C VAL A 30 -0.74 -2.42 10.58
N ARG A 31 -0.79 -2.95 9.36
CA ARG A 31 -1.73 -3.98 8.93
C ARG A 31 -0.97 -5.24 8.56
N PHE A 32 -1.39 -6.35 9.14
CA PHE A 32 -0.87 -7.68 8.85
C PHE A 32 -1.98 -8.51 8.22
N ASN A 33 -1.65 -9.35 7.23
CA ASN A 33 -2.62 -10.33 6.72
C ASN A 33 -2.64 -11.60 7.58
N GLN A 34 -3.66 -12.44 7.38
CA GLN A 34 -3.81 -13.69 8.12
C GLN A 34 -2.59 -14.61 7.96
N ALA A 35 -2.00 -14.67 6.75
CA ALA A 35 -0.83 -15.49 6.47
C ALA A 35 0.38 -15.13 7.35
N PHE A 36 0.61 -13.85 7.64
CA PHE A 36 1.65 -13.44 8.58
C PHE A 36 1.42 -14.03 9.97
N PHE A 37 0.19 -13.94 10.48
CA PHE A 37 -0.15 -14.51 11.80
C PHE A 37 -0.07 -16.03 11.81
N ASP A 38 -0.48 -16.70 10.73
CA ASP A 38 -0.37 -18.16 10.59
C ASP A 38 1.11 -18.60 10.65
N GLN A 39 1.99 -17.92 9.92
CA GLN A 39 3.43 -18.19 9.92
C GLN A 39 4.07 -17.92 11.30
N LEU A 40 3.72 -16.80 11.92
CA LEU A 40 4.18 -16.48 13.27
C LEU A 40 3.72 -17.53 14.28
N LYS A 41 2.46 -17.95 14.20
CA LYS A 41 1.90 -19.01 15.05
C LYS A 41 2.59 -20.35 14.81
N PHE A 42 2.86 -20.71 13.55
CA PHE A 42 3.62 -21.90 13.22
C PHE A 42 5.01 -21.87 13.86
N TYR A 43 5.75 -20.77 13.67
CA TYR A 43 7.09 -20.57 14.26
C TYR A 43 7.05 -20.70 15.79
N LEU A 44 6.15 -19.98 16.46
CA LEU A 44 6.04 -20.01 17.92
C LEU A 44 5.69 -21.40 18.44
N ASN A 45 4.78 -22.12 17.78
CA ASN A 45 4.37 -23.47 18.17
C ASN A 45 5.44 -24.54 17.92
N HIS A 46 6.35 -24.31 16.98
CA HIS A 46 7.38 -25.27 16.58
C HIS A 46 8.80 -24.83 16.94
N LYS A 47 8.97 -23.69 17.63
CA LYS A 47 10.28 -23.09 17.93
C LYS A 47 11.26 -24.09 18.51
N THR A 48 10.88 -24.85 19.54
CA THR A 48 11.76 -25.85 20.14
C THR A 48 12.16 -26.96 19.17
N LYS A 49 11.25 -27.39 18.28
CA LYS A 49 11.57 -28.41 17.26
C LYS A 49 12.46 -27.86 16.15
N LEU A 50 12.29 -26.58 15.79
CA LEU A 50 13.12 -25.88 14.82
C LEU A 50 14.54 -25.66 15.38
N ASP A 51 14.65 -25.24 16.64
CA ASP A 51 15.92 -25.00 17.34
C ASP A 51 16.73 -26.30 17.54
N ASN A 52 16.07 -27.46 17.57
CA ASN A 52 16.69 -28.78 17.76
C ASN A 52 16.41 -29.72 16.57
N ALA A 53 16.31 -29.17 15.36
CA ALA A 53 15.89 -29.92 14.18
C ALA A 53 16.85 -31.07 13.80
N ASP A 54 18.10 -31.00 14.23
CA ASP A 54 19.15 -32.01 14.09
C ASP A 54 18.95 -33.23 15.02
N THR A 55 18.24 -33.06 16.13
CA THR A 55 17.93 -34.13 17.08
C THR A 55 16.70 -34.96 16.70
N LEU A 56 15.93 -34.50 15.70
CA LEU A 56 14.72 -35.16 15.25
C LEU A 56 15.04 -36.37 14.35
N SER A 57 14.15 -37.36 14.32
CA SER A 57 14.28 -38.44 13.34
C SER A 57 14.08 -37.89 11.91
N ALA A 58 14.65 -38.56 10.90
CA ALA A 58 14.51 -38.13 9.51
C ALA A 58 13.04 -37.93 9.08
N THR A 59 12.13 -38.78 9.55
CA THR A 59 10.69 -38.65 9.28
C THR A 59 10.09 -37.39 9.93
N GLN A 60 10.42 -37.13 11.19
CA GLN A 60 9.95 -35.93 11.90
C GLN A 60 10.51 -34.65 11.29
N GLN A 61 11.78 -34.70 10.87
CA GLN A 61 12.46 -33.60 10.24
C GLN A 61 11.83 -33.28 8.87
N ASN A 62 11.59 -34.29 8.04
CA ASN A 62 10.88 -34.14 6.76
C ASN A 62 9.47 -33.58 6.94
N GLN A 63 8.74 -34.04 7.97
CA GLN A 63 7.41 -33.52 8.27
C GLN A 63 7.46 -32.06 8.72
N LEU A 64 8.38 -31.70 9.62
CA LEU A 64 8.58 -30.32 10.07
C LEU A 64 8.93 -29.40 8.89
N TYR A 65 9.80 -29.84 7.97
CA TYR A 65 10.13 -29.08 6.77
C TYR A 65 8.95 -28.94 5.81
N SER A 66 8.17 -30.01 5.59
CA SER A 66 6.98 -29.97 4.74
C SER A 66 5.91 -29.03 5.29
N ASP A 67 5.68 -29.06 6.60
CA ASP A 67 4.73 -28.19 7.28
C ASP A 67 5.21 -26.72 7.28
N ALA A 68 6.50 -26.49 7.53
CA ALA A 68 7.11 -25.17 7.44
C ALA A 68 7.01 -24.59 6.03
N LEU A 69 7.31 -25.39 5.01
CA LEU A 69 7.22 -24.97 3.61
C LEU A 69 5.77 -24.60 3.23
N ARG A 70 4.79 -25.41 3.66
CA ARG A 70 3.37 -25.16 3.39
C ARG A 70 2.87 -23.85 3.98
N GLU A 71 3.28 -23.53 5.20
CA GLU A 71 2.92 -22.25 5.84
C GLU A 71 3.68 -21.07 5.24
N ALA A 72 4.94 -21.27 4.86
CA ALA A 72 5.80 -20.24 4.29
C ALA A 72 5.47 -19.90 2.82
N GLN A 73 4.83 -20.83 2.10
CA GLN A 73 4.27 -20.62 0.75
C GLN A 73 3.08 -19.68 0.73
N LYS A 74 2.46 -19.39 1.88
CA LYS A 74 1.41 -18.36 1.93
C LYS A 74 2.06 -16.98 1.80
N LEU A 75 1.58 -16.17 0.87
CA LEU A 75 2.04 -14.78 0.72
C LEU A 75 1.74 -13.99 2.00
N ALA A 76 2.77 -13.67 2.76
CA ALA A 76 2.68 -12.81 3.92
C ALA A 76 2.81 -11.35 3.47
N ASN A 77 1.96 -10.50 4.03
CA ASN A 77 1.85 -9.11 3.64
C ASN A 77 1.77 -8.23 4.88
N VAL A 78 2.74 -7.33 5.02
CA VAL A 78 2.83 -6.34 6.09
C VAL A 78 2.78 -4.97 5.45
N ILE A 79 1.72 -4.23 5.75
CA ILE A 79 1.55 -2.86 5.30
C ILE A 79 1.77 -1.94 6.50
N LEU A 80 2.84 -1.18 6.45
CA LEU A 80 3.09 -0.08 7.36
C LEU A 80 2.58 1.19 6.69
N ASP A 81 1.41 1.66 7.09
CA ASP A 81 1.03 3.02 6.78
C ASP A 81 1.87 3.90 7.72
N GLY A 82 2.78 4.69 7.14
CA GLY A 82 3.60 5.63 7.90
C GLY A 82 2.73 6.65 8.65
N PRO A 83 3.31 7.60 9.41
CA PRO A 83 2.49 8.56 10.13
C PRO A 83 1.45 9.15 9.17
N LEU A 84 0.18 8.92 9.51
CA LEU A 84 -1.03 9.34 8.82
C LEU A 84 -0.86 10.77 8.37
N PRO A 85 -1.61 11.18 7.34
CA PRO A 85 -1.41 12.46 6.74
C PRO A 85 -1.25 13.57 7.74
N VAL A 86 -0.07 14.21 7.72
CA VAL A 86 0.01 15.59 8.17
C VAL A 86 -0.81 16.36 7.17
N ASN A 87 -2.10 16.52 7.46
CA ASN A 87 -3.00 17.28 6.63
C ASN A 87 -3.51 18.51 7.36
N TYR A 88 -3.53 19.59 6.60
CA TYR A 88 -4.29 20.77 6.93
C TYR A 88 -5.50 20.78 6.02
N VAL A 89 -6.68 20.78 6.62
CA VAL A 89 -7.93 20.92 5.88
C VAL A 89 -8.64 22.14 6.40
N SER A 90 -8.96 23.08 5.52
CA SER A 90 -9.82 24.24 5.79
C SER A 90 -11.05 24.19 4.89
N ARG A 91 -11.95 25.17 5.06
CA ARG A 91 -13.10 25.36 4.18
C ARG A 91 -12.57 25.43 2.73
N ASN A 92 -12.86 24.42 1.93
CA ASN A 92 -12.50 24.29 0.51
C ASN A 92 -11.06 23.94 0.15
N PHE A 93 -10.11 23.84 1.10
CA PHE A 93 -8.71 23.58 0.77
C PHE A 93 -8.12 22.47 1.64
N GLY A 94 -7.26 21.65 1.05
CA GLY A 94 -6.52 20.61 1.73
C GLY A 94 -5.06 20.58 1.30
N LEU A 95 -4.16 20.42 2.24
CA LEU A 95 -2.76 20.06 2.00
C LEU A 95 -2.49 18.78 2.78
N GLY A 96 -1.71 17.86 2.24
CA GLY A 96 -1.35 16.65 2.97
C GLY A 96 -0.04 16.01 2.52
N PHE A 97 0.65 15.36 3.45
CA PHE A 97 1.76 14.45 3.16
C PHE A 97 1.46 13.06 3.70
N PHE A 98 1.56 12.03 2.88
CA PHE A 98 1.27 10.64 3.23
C PHE A 98 2.49 9.79 2.94
N SER A 99 2.72 8.78 3.77
CA SER A 99 3.71 7.74 3.46
C SER A 99 3.14 6.36 3.75
N GLN A 100 3.53 5.39 2.94
CA GLN A 100 3.12 4.00 3.09
C GLN A 100 4.27 3.11 2.64
N ALA A 101 4.62 2.12 3.46
CA ALA A 101 5.47 1.01 3.09
C ALA A 101 4.65 -0.28 3.04
N ASN A 102 4.88 -1.09 2.01
CA ASN A 102 4.25 -2.37 1.79
C ASN A 102 5.34 -3.41 1.57
N LEU A 103 5.53 -4.26 2.58
CA LEU A 103 6.45 -5.38 2.55
C LEU A 103 5.66 -6.66 2.28
N LYS A 104 6.01 -7.32 1.19
CA LYS A 104 5.49 -8.64 0.82
C LYS A 104 6.63 -9.63 0.84
N TYR A 105 6.41 -10.79 1.43
CA TYR A 105 7.36 -11.88 1.31
C TYR A 105 6.64 -13.22 1.18
N GLU A 106 7.28 -14.13 0.47
CA GLU A 106 6.79 -15.48 0.20
C GLU A 106 7.98 -16.42 0.07
N ILE A 107 7.87 -17.64 0.59
CA ILE A 107 8.86 -18.69 0.41
C ILE A 107 8.24 -19.81 -0.42
N PHE A 108 8.78 -20.12 -1.59
CA PHE A 108 8.27 -21.18 -2.46
C PHE A 108 9.37 -22.16 -2.88
N ALA A 109 8.98 -23.33 -3.38
CA ALA A 109 9.93 -24.32 -3.88
C ALA A 109 10.41 -23.92 -5.29
N GLY A 110 11.73 -23.71 -5.44
CA GLY A 110 12.35 -23.47 -6.74
C GLY A 110 12.51 -24.73 -7.59
N ALA A 111 13.01 -24.57 -8.83
CA ALA A 111 13.12 -25.64 -9.83
C ALA A 111 13.98 -26.85 -9.38
N ALA A 112 14.88 -26.68 -8.39
CA ALA A 112 15.72 -27.73 -7.82
C ALA A 112 15.22 -28.22 -6.44
N GLY A 113 13.99 -27.90 -6.05
CA GLY A 113 13.46 -28.18 -4.71
C GLY A 113 14.05 -27.30 -3.60
N LEU A 114 14.96 -26.38 -3.95
CA LEU A 114 15.53 -25.41 -3.01
C LEU A 114 14.50 -24.32 -2.68
N PRO A 115 14.31 -23.97 -1.40
CA PRO A 115 13.41 -22.89 -1.02
C PRO A 115 13.94 -21.55 -1.50
N LEU A 116 13.10 -20.80 -2.21
CA LEU A 116 13.35 -19.44 -2.66
C LEU A 116 12.53 -18.49 -1.81
N LEU A 117 13.19 -17.51 -1.20
CA LEU A 117 12.56 -16.36 -0.59
C LEU A 117 12.42 -15.26 -1.65
N ASN A 118 11.19 -14.85 -1.90
CA ASN A 118 10.88 -13.64 -2.67
C ASN A 118 10.44 -12.55 -1.69
N VAL A 119 11.19 -11.45 -1.67
CA VAL A 119 10.89 -10.25 -0.88
C VAL A 119 10.64 -9.11 -1.84
N ALA A 120 9.54 -8.39 -1.64
CA ALA A 120 9.24 -7.16 -2.34
C ALA A 120 8.87 -6.08 -1.33
N LEU A 121 9.57 -4.95 -1.39
CA LEU A 121 9.26 -3.77 -0.58
C LEU A 121 8.91 -2.63 -1.53
N GLN A 122 7.78 -1.98 -1.27
CA GLN A 122 7.38 -0.75 -1.94
C GLN A 122 7.16 0.33 -0.88
N ALA A 123 7.81 1.47 -1.02
CA ALA A 123 7.62 2.65 -0.18
C ALA A 123 7.13 3.82 -1.03
N ASP A 124 5.95 4.35 -0.69
CA ASP A 124 5.33 5.49 -1.34
C ASP A 124 5.36 6.69 -0.38
N ALA A 125 5.71 7.86 -0.89
CA ALA A 125 5.51 9.14 -0.24
C ALA A 125 4.72 10.06 -1.18
N VAL A 126 3.63 10.64 -0.70
CA VAL A 126 2.71 11.44 -1.52
C VAL A 126 2.49 12.79 -0.87
N PHE A 127 2.82 13.86 -1.59
CA PHE A 127 2.38 15.21 -1.27
C PHE A 127 1.12 15.50 -2.06
N MET A 128 0.12 16.11 -1.45
CA MET A 128 -1.12 16.45 -2.14
C MET A 128 -1.62 17.84 -1.78
N VAL A 129 -2.20 18.50 -2.77
CA VAL A 129 -2.92 19.76 -2.63
C VAL A 129 -4.31 19.55 -3.21
N ALA A 130 -5.34 19.89 -2.44
CA ALA A 130 -6.72 19.67 -2.78
C ALA A 130 -7.52 20.96 -2.68
N TYR A 131 -8.49 21.09 -3.58
CA TYR A 131 -9.49 22.13 -3.54
C TYR A 131 -10.87 21.53 -3.75
N ALA A 132 -11.88 22.01 -3.03
CA ALA A 132 -13.25 21.59 -3.20
C ALA A 132 -14.20 22.77 -3.07
N ASN A 133 -15.34 22.70 -3.73
CA ASN A 133 -16.37 23.73 -3.62
C ASN A 133 -17.75 23.09 -3.77
N ALA A 134 -18.76 23.75 -3.21
CA ALA A 134 -20.16 23.38 -3.34
C ALA A 134 -20.86 24.36 -4.28
N LEU A 135 -21.43 23.84 -5.37
CA LEU A 135 -22.26 24.59 -6.29
C LEU A 135 -23.69 24.63 -5.73
N ALA A 136 -24.11 25.80 -5.26
CA ALA A 136 -25.49 26.08 -4.86
C ALA A 136 -26.29 26.64 -6.05
N GLY A 137 -27.61 26.43 -6.04
CA GLY A 137 -28.55 27.09 -6.96
C GLY A 137 -28.86 26.36 -8.28
N LEU A 138 -28.15 25.28 -8.62
CA LEU A 138 -28.44 24.48 -9.82
C LEU A 138 -29.36 23.28 -9.55
N LEU A 139 -29.32 22.72 -8.35
CA LEU A 139 -30.11 21.56 -7.91
C LEU A 139 -30.71 21.81 -6.52
N PRO A 140 -31.74 21.03 -6.11
CA PRO A 140 -32.35 21.16 -4.78
C PRO A 140 -31.38 20.99 -3.61
N HIS A 141 -30.29 20.26 -3.85
CA HIS A 141 -29.19 20.07 -2.91
C HIS A 141 -27.87 20.52 -3.55
N PRO A 142 -26.98 21.19 -2.80
CA PRO A 142 -25.72 21.68 -3.35
C PRO A 142 -24.83 20.51 -3.74
N VAL A 143 -24.35 20.50 -4.99
CA VAL A 143 -23.37 19.51 -5.46
C VAL A 143 -21.99 19.97 -5.06
N ALA A 144 -21.26 19.15 -4.32
CA ALA A 144 -19.85 19.41 -4.07
C ALA A 144 -18.99 18.73 -5.13
N PHE A 145 -17.96 19.44 -5.58
CA PHE A 145 -16.91 18.90 -6.43
C PHE A 145 -15.56 19.18 -5.78
N GLY A 146 -14.56 18.41 -6.15
CA GLY A 146 -13.19 18.70 -5.75
C GLY A 146 -12.17 18.14 -6.70
N ILE A 147 -10.96 18.67 -6.59
CA ILE A 147 -9.78 18.29 -7.35
C ILE A 147 -8.61 18.14 -6.38
N THR A 148 -7.78 17.12 -6.60
CA THR A 148 -6.55 16.93 -5.84
C THR A 148 -5.39 16.70 -6.80
N GLY A 149 -4.36 17.55 -6.71
CA GLY A 149 -3.06 17.28 -7.31
C GLY A 149 -2.19 16.49 -6.34
N LYS A 150 -1.52 15.45 -6.82
CA LYS A 150 -0.66 14.56 -6.05
C LYS A 150 0.74 14.50 -6.68
N TYR A 151 1.76 14.57 -5.86
CA TYR A 151 3.14 14.29 -6.22
C TYR A 151 3.61 13.05 -5.46
N LEU A 152 3.78 11.94 -6.18
CA LEU A 152 4.23 10.65 -5.67
C LEU A 152 5.74 10.51 -5.87
N ILE A 153 6.41 10.08 -4.80
CA ILE A 153 7.75 9.51 -4.81
C ILE A 153 7.59 8.05 -4.41
N ARG A 154 8.12 7.12 -5.21
CA ARG A 154 8.04 5.68 -4.98
C ARG A 154 9.43 5.06 -5.00
N GLY A 155 9.79 4.37 -3.93
CA GLY A 155 10.87 3.39 -3.90
C GLY A 155 10.28 1.99 -4.02
N GLN A 156 10.90 1.13 -4.83
CA GLN A 156 10.53 -0.27 -4.93
C GLN A 156 11.78 -1.13 -5.06
N THR A 157 11.82 -2.22 -4.31
CA THR A 157 12.83 -3.26 -4.46
C THR A 157 12.16 -4.62 -4.47
N GLN A 158 12.68 -5.53 -5.26
CA GLN A 158 12.25 -6.92 -5.29
C GLN A 158 13.48 -7.81 -5.41
N LYS A 159 13.47 -8.92 -4.68
CA LYS A 159 14.57 -9.87 -4.67
C LYS A 159 14.06 -11.28 -4.46
N THR A 160 14.49 -12.19 -5.31
CA THR A 160 14.22 -13.63 -5.19
C THR A 160 15.53 -14.37 -5.06
N LYS A 161 15.74 -15.09 -3.95
CA LYS A 161 16.98 -15.84 -3.72
C LYS A 161 16.76 -17.05 -2.82
N THR A 162 17.67 -18.02 -2.86
CA THR A 162 17.67 -19.08 -1.84
C THR A 162 17.99 -18.50 -0.48
N LEU A 163 17.47 -19.11 0.60
CA LEU A 163 17.78 -18.68 1.97
C LEU A 163 19.29 -18.70 2.26
N SER A 164 20.00 -19.70 1.74
CA SER A 164 21.46 -19.81 1.84
C SER A 164 22.24 -18.82 0.97
N GLY A 165 21.56 -18.20 0.00
CA GLY A 165 22.17 -17.23 -0.91
C GLY A 165 22.12 -15.80 -0.37
N LEU A 166 21.33 -15.51 0.66
CA LEU A 166 21.26 -14.18 1.26
C LEU A 166 22.52 -13.92 2.08
N SER A 167 23.29 -12.90 1.72
CA SER A 167 24.39 -12.40 2.54
C SER A 167 24.01 -11.10 3.24
N SER A 168 24.65 -10.81 4.37
CA SER A 168 24.49 -9.53 5.08
C SER A 168 24.93 -8.33 4.25
N ASP A 169 25.90 -8.55 3.36
CA ASP A 169 26.57 -7.52 2.57
C ASP A 169 25.91 -7.33 1.19
N GLU A 170 24.73 -7.92 1.01
CA GLU A 170 24.06 -7.91 -0.27
C GLU A 170 23.32 -6.60 -0.51
N GLU A 171 23.62 -5.94 -1.63
CA GLU A 171 22.90 -4.74 -2.03
C GLU A 171 21.51 -5.09 -2.60
N PHE A 172 20.54 -4.23 -2.32
CA PHE A 172 19.21 -4.29 -2.90
C PHE A 172 19.13 -3.33 -4.09
N GLU A 173 18.62 -3.84 -5.22
CA GLU A 173 18.25 -3.00 -6.35
C GLU A 173 17.02 -2.20 -5.96
N VAL A 174 17.18 -0.88 -5.83
CA VAL A 174 16.11 0.05 -5.49
C VAL A 174 15.78 0.88 -6.70
N TYR A 175 14.56 0.69 -7.21
CA TYR A 175 13.95 1.50 -8.23
C TYR A 175 13.25 2.68 -7.56
N ASN A 176 13.66 3.89 -7.93
CA ASN A 176 13.05 5.13 -7.47
C ASN A 176 12.32 5.80 -8.63
N ALA A 177 11.06 6.16 -8.45
CA ALA A 177 10.30 6.89 -9.43
C ALA A 177 9.54 8.05 -8.81
N ARG A 178 9.18 8.99 -9.68
CA ARG A 178 8.38 10.16 -9.33
C ARG A 178 7.24 10.29 -10.34
N ALA A 179 6.08 10.70 -9.86
CA ALA A 179 4.88 10.87 -10.69
C ALA A 179 4.02 12.01 -10.16
N PHE A 180 3.39 12.76 -11.07
CA PHE A 180 2.37 13.73 -10.72
C PHE A 180 1.01 13.24 -11.23
N SER A 181 -0.03 13.24 -10.38
CA SER A 181 -1.38 12.89 -10.81
C SER A 181 -2.46 13.78 -10.27
N VAL A 182 -3.63 13.69 -10.90
CA VAL A 182 -4.82 14.48 -10.56
C VAL A 182 -5.99 13.55 -10.30
N ASP A 183 -6.67 13.80 -9.19
CA ASP A 183 -7.92 13.15 -8.82
C ASP A 183 -9.07 14.16 -8.91
N LEU A 184 -10.27 13.68 -9.25
CA LEU A 184 -11.51 14.45 -9.21
C LEU A 184 -12.54 13.77 -8.32
N GLY A 185 -13.33 14.57 -7.62
CA GLY A 185 -14.39 14.14 -6.74
C GLY A 185 -15.70 14.84 -7.03
N LEU A 186 -16.79 14.12 -6.88
CA LEU A 186 -18.15 14.63 -6.84
C LEU A 186 -18.86 14.06 -5.62
N LEU A 187 -19.73 14.87 -5.03
CA LEU A 187 -20.55 14.51 -3.89
C LEU A 187 -21.92 15.19 -4.02
N TYR A 188 -22.96 14.39 -3.97
CA TYR A 188 -24.34 14.82 -4.03
C TYR A 188 -25.09 14.43 -2.76
N PRO A 189 -25.62 15.39 -1.98
CA PRO A 189 -26.43 15.10 -0.80
C PRO A 189 -27.78 14.53 -1.24
N LEU A 190 -28.09 13.30 -0.84
CA LEU A 190 -29.42 12.70 -1.00
C LEU A 190 -30.32 13.08 0.18
N LYS A 191 -29.74 13.15 1.39
CA LYS A 191 -30.35 13.62 2.64
C LYS A 191 -29.26 14.28 3.50
N ARG A 192 -29.62 14.81 4.68
CA ARG A 192 -28.68 15.49 5.61
C ARG A 192 -27.42 14.66 5.92
N ASN A 193 -27.56 13.34 6.05
CA ASN A 193 -26.44 12.44 6.36
C ASN A 193 -26.12 11.49 5.19
N LEU A 194 -27.04 11.29 4.25
CA LEU A 194 -26.84 10.37 3.14
C LEU A 194 -26.33 11.11 1.91
N HIS A 195 -25.20 10.68 1.39
CA HIS A 195 -24.55 11.28 0.23
C HIS A 195 -24.25 10.22 -0.83
N LEU A 196 -24.45 10.55 -2.09
CA LEU A 196 -23.89 9.82 -3.22
C LEU A 196 -22.54 10.46 -3.57
N ALA A 197 -21.49 9.66 -3.65
CA ALA A 197 -20.16 10.14 -4.00
C ALA A 197 -19.58 9.37 -5.18
N MET A 198 -18.81 10.08 -5.98
CA MET A 198 -18.03 9.54 -7.08
C MET A 198 -16.63 10.15 -7.05
N ALA A 199 -15.61 9.35 -7.30
CA ALA A 199 -14.23 9.79 -7.36
C ALA A 199 -13.51 9.12 -8.53
N PHE A 200 -12.74 9.92 -9.28
CA PHE A 200 -11.88 9.50 -10.37
C PHE A 200 -10.44 9.72 -9.94
N TYR A 201 -9.65 8.67 -9.96
CA TYR A 201 -8.26 8.69 -9.50
C TYR A 201 -7.30 8.60 -10.68
N ASP A 202 -6.22 9.37 -10.58
CA ASP A 202 -5.08 9.35 -11.50
C ASP A 202 -5.49 9.62 -12.96
N LEU A 203 -6.30 10.66 -13.18
CA LEU A 203 -6.92 11.00 -14.48
C LEU A 203 -5.93 11.13 -15.65
N ASN A 204 -4.70 11.50 -15.36
CA ASN A 204 -3.64 11.65 -16.35
C ASN A 204 -2.83 10.37 -16.60
N SER A 205 -3.12 9.24 -15.94
CA SER A 205 -2.33 8.00 -16.01
C SER A 205 -0.82 8.28 -15.89
N PRO A 206 -0.33 8.78 -14.75
CA PRO A 206 1.05 9.19 -14.65
C PRO A 206 1.98 8.00 -14.94
N SER A 207 3.03 8.29 -15.70
CA SER A 207 4.12 7.35 -15.87
C SER A 207 5.17 7.54 -14.77
N LEU A 208 5.65 6.43 -14.23
CA LEU A 208 6.74 6.37 -13.27
C LEU A 208 8.06 6.32 -14.05
N ASN A 209 8.83 7.39 -13.93
CA ASN A 209 10.18 7.46 -14.49
C ASN A 209 11.15 6.80 -13.50
N TRP A 210 11.41 5.51 -13.69
CA TRP A 210 12.28 4.73 -12.80
C TRP A 210 13.76 5.08 -13.00
N GLN A 211 14.44 5.31 -11.88
CA GLN A 211 15.88 5.38 -11.75
C GLN A 211 16.32 4.24 -10.84
N VAL A 212 17.33 3.49 -11.24
CA VAL A 212 17.87 2.38 -10.44
C VAL A 212 19.22 2.78 -9.86
N ASN A 213 19.50 2.36 -8.63
CA ASN A 213 20.75 2.66 -7.90
C ASN A 213 21.95 1.77 -8.31
N VAL A 214 21.78 0.84 -9.25
CA VAL A 214 22.84 -0.05 -9.74
C VAL A 214 23.08 0.13 -11.24
N SER A 215 24.31 -0.08 -11.70
CA SER A 215 24.65 0.09 -13.12
C SER A 215 24.14 -1.05 -14.02
N HIS A 216 23.93 -2.24 -13.45
CA HIS A 216 23.49 -3.44 -14.16
C HIS A 216 22.34 -4.11 -13.40
N PRO A 217 21.09 -3.65 -13.56
CA PRO A 217 19.94 -4.26 -12.90
C PRO A 217 19.74 -5.70 -13.37
N THR A 218 19.63 -6.60 -12.42
CA THR A 218 19.34 -8.03 -12.63
C THR A 218 17.85 -8.31 -12.60
N THR A 219 17.05 -7.36 -12.08
CA THR A 219 15.60 -7.46 -12.04
C THR A 219 14.92 -6.59 -13.11
N LEU A 220 13.71 -7.00 -13.51
CA LEU A 220 12.90 -6.22 -14.44
C LEU A 220 12.40 -4.96 -13.75
N ALA A 221 12.43 -3.84 -14.47
CA ALA A 221 11.85 -2.60 -13.97
C ALA A 221 10.36 -2.81 -13.62
N PRO A 222 9.88 -2.26 -12.50
CA PRO A 222 8.47 -2.39 -12.13
C PRO A 222 7.55 -1.71 -13.16
N PRO A 223 6.23 -2.04 -13.15
CA PRO A 223 5.26 -1.39 -14.01
C PRO A 223 5.36 0.15 -13.92
N ASN A 224 5.48 0.79 -15.08
CA ASN A 224 5.74 2.23 -15.18
C ASN A 224 4.48 3.08 -15.32
N GLN A 225 3.28 2.51 -15.17
CA GLN A 225 2.01 3.25 -15.29
C GLN A 225 1.15 3.04 -14.06
N ILE A 226 0.63 4.14 -13.51
CA ILE A 226 -0.42 4.08 -12.49
C ILE A 226 -1.77 3.99 -13.21
N LYS A 227 -2.51 2.91 -12.94
CA LYS A 227 -3.83 2.69 -13.54
C LYS A 227 -4.84 3.69 -13.01
N ARG A 228 -5.61 4.30 -13.91
CA ARG A 228 -6.80 5.07 -13.55
C ARG A 228 -7.78 4.16 -12.83
N SER A 229 -8.52 4.74 -11.89
CA SER A 229 -9.65 4.02 -11.28
C SER A 229 -10.81 4.97 -11.00
N MET A 230 -12.02 4.42 -10.99
CA MET A 230 -13.22 5.14 -10.60
C MET A 230 -13.84 4.41 -9.41
N ARG A 231 -14.28 5.17 -8.42
CA ARG A 231 -15.05 4.65 -7.29
C ARG A 231 -16.36 5.42 -7.19
N MET A 232 -17.44 4.71 -6.88
CA MET A 232 -18.75 5.30 -6.62
C MET A 232 -19.37 4.58 -5.42
N GLY A 233 -20.14 5.30 -4.63
CA GLY A 233 -20.91 4.67 -3.56
C GLY A 233 -21.76 5.66 -2.79
N LEU A 234 -22.46 5.13 -1.79
CA LEU A 234 -23.23 5.89 -0.81
C LEU A 234 -22.43 6.01 0.49
N ALA A 235 -22.42 7.21 1.08
CA ALA A 235 -21.88 7.49 2.41
C ALA A 235 -23.02 7.95 3.33
N TYR A 236 -23.05 7.45 4.56
CA TYR A 236 -24.02 7.83 5.60
C TYR A 236 -23.30 8.53 6.75
#